data_AF-A0A011WSV1-F1
#
_entry.id   AF-A0A011WSV1-F1
#
_cell.length_a   1.000
_cell.length_b   1.000
_cell.length_c   1.000
_cell.angle_alpha   90.00
_cell.angle_beta   90.00
_cell.angle_gamma   90.00
#
_symmetry.space_group_name_H-M   'P 1'
#
loop_
_entity.id
_entity.type
_entity.pdbx_description
1 polymer ?
#
loop_
_entity_poly.entity_id
_entity_poly.type
_entity_poly.pdbx_seq_one_letter_code
_entity_poly.pdbx_strand_id
1 'polypeptide(L)'
;MNIFKKRITSVSTALMLSISVFSGLPAGVLKADAAAVYDLVIDNVRVDSANCKDILGNGVFRYEPSTQTLIINGDYGEKNNTIVDSEIDGLTVNVIADSNLKGSFSFSADTTITGAGKLSLENYDSYYAIAVHHETSLNITDANLDIGGIYAIIGYDEYEKGIYVENSFLTAHGEEAAVKDFDYVSLTKCTLTKPNDGLYGGGGIYNSDAITYAFDVRIIPSYDLWIDSKQANADNCDDILGNGKFYYDPDHRVLGVAGNIEHSSDEELIYSMVPDLTIDLVKDIEMSGYIALYGDTTIMGDGSLTIRSNNETCIRNEHCKLTFDNIRVSAYGNVGIGSPSGTIEVINSDITATGKEQAIVFKNGGFSLTDSIITEPTPSLVGTDTIYDSSSEKADFVKIKKTVYKSGDVNGDDIVNITDITLTAAQVKGKKMLSTEQKNRADVNSSGSVNITDIIMIAAHVKGKKLLV
;
A
#
# COMPACT_ATOMS: atom_id res chain seq x y z
N MET A 1 23.96 -4.52 59.43
CA MET A 1 22.88 -3.82 60.15
C MET A 1 22.58 -2.53 59.38
N ASN A 2 22.01 -2.68 58.19
CA ASN A 2 20.59 -2.61 57.82
C ASN A 2 20.03 -1.18 57.65
N ILE A 3 20.08 -0.72 56.39
CA ILE A 3 19.03 -0.08 55.54
C ILE A 3 18.20 1.11 56.10
N PHE A 4 18.16 2.20 55.31
CA PHE A 4 16.97 2.89 54.70
C PHE A 4 17.26 4.40 54.49
N LYS A 5 17.57 4.86 53.27
CA LYS A 5 16.64 5.29 52.19
C LYS A 5 15.40 6.04 52.71
N LYS A 6 15.44 7.38 52.70
CA LYS A 6 14.25 8.23 52.79
C LYS A 6 13.64 8.38 51.38
N ARG A 7 12.56 7.63 51.14
CA ARG A 7 11.56 7.92 50.10
C ARG A 7 10.69 9.07 50.60
N ILE A 8 10.39 10.04 49.73
CA ILE A 8 9.29 10.98 49.94
C ILE A 8 8.09 10.37 49.20
N THR A 9 7.16 9.80 49.97
CA THR A 9 5.86 9.33 49.50
C THR A 9 4.79 10.39 49.70
N SER A 10 3.84 10.33 48.77
CA SER A 10 2.73 11.22 48.45
C SER A 10 1.97 11.87 49.62
N VAL A 11 1.63 13.14 49.38
CA VAL A 11 0.61 13.88 50.13
C VAL A 11 -0.76 13.35 49.71
N SER A 12 -1.23 12.32 50.39
CA SER A 12 -2.65 11.99 50.50
C SER A 12 -3.00 12.06 51.97
N THR A 13 -3.61 13.17 52.40
CA THR A 13 -4.58 13.34 53.50
C THR A 13 -4.67 14.82 53.87
N ALA A 14 -5.78 15.49 53.51
CA ALA A 14 -6.50 16.45 54.37
C ALA A 14 -7.64 17.14 53.62
N LEU A 15 -8.68 16.39 53.25
CA LEU A 15 -10.03 16.94 53.17
C LEU A 15 -10.86 16.26 54.26
N MET A 16 -10.67 16.71 55.51
CA MET A 16 -11.56 16.37 56.62
C MET A 16 -12.82 17.23 56.50
N LEU A 17 -13.93 16.58 56.16
CA LEU A 17 -15.27 17.12 56.32
C LEU A 17 -15.52 17.55 57.77
N SER A 18 -16.11 18.74 57.94
CA SER A 18 -17.04 18.99 59.04
C SER A 18 -18.43 18.51 58.63
N ILE A 19 -18.76 17.26 58.99
CA ILE A 19 -20.13 16.74 58.96
C ILE A 19 -20.85 17.32 60.17
N SER A 20 -21.78 18.23 59.94
CA SER A 20 -22.96 18.33 60.78
C SER A 20 -24.13 18.78 59.92
N VAL A 21 -25.23 18.03 60.04
CA VAL A 21 -26.56 18.17 59.40
C VAL A 21 -26.76 17.35 58.11
N PHE A 22 -27.08 16.06 58.27
CA PHE A 22 -28.06 15.34 57.42
C PHE A 22 -28.45 14.01 58.10
N SER A 23 -29.21 14.10 59.20
CA SER A 23 -29.95 12.96 59.75
C SER A 23 -31.28 12.85 59.01
N GLY A 24 -31.35 12.06 57.92
CA GLY A 24 -32.63 11.82 57.24
C GLY A 24 -32.64 11.23 55.83
N LEU A 25 -31.52 10.82 55.24
CA LEU A 25 -31.53 10.20 53.90
C LEU A 25 -31.51 8.65 54.00
N PRO A 26 -32.32 7.93 53.19
CA PRO A 26 -32.32 6.47 53.17
C PRO A 26 -30.97 5.95 52.68
N ALA A 27 -30.52 4.83 53.26
CA ALA A 27 -29.18 4.23 53.10
C ALA A 27 -28.91 3.60 51.70
N GLY A 28 -29.39 4.22 50.61
CA GLY A 28 -29.34 3.65 49.26
C GLY A 28 -28.92 4.58 48.12
N VAL A 29 -28.59 5.85 48.37
CA VAL A 29 -28.26 6.80 47.28
C VAL A 29 -27.05 7.66 47.62
N LEU A 30 -25.86 7.05 47.77
CA LEU A 30 -24.57 7.72 47.59
C LEU A 30 -23.51 6.65 47.25
N LYS A 31 -23.60 6.06 46.05
CA LYS A 31 -22.37 5.65 45.37
C LYS A 31 -21.89 6.87 44.60
N ALA A 32 -21.00 7.64 45.21
CA ALA A 32 -20.09 8.43 44.42
C ALA A 32 -19.14 7.42 43.76
N ASP A 33 -19.42 7.06 42.51
CA ASP A 33 -18.41 6.39 41.69
C ASP A 33 -17.24 7.39 41.60
N ALA A 34 -16.13 7.07 42.26
CA ALA A 34 -14.93 7.88 42.16
C ALA A 34 -14.55 7.94 40.68
N ALA A 35 -14.40 9.17 40.15
CA ALA A 35 -14.01 9.34 38.76
C ALA A 35 -12.70 8.59 38.50
N ALA A 36 -12.67 7.76 37.46
CA ALA A 36 -11.45 7.09 37.06
C ALA A 36 -10.48 8.16 36.55
N VAL A 37 -9.31 8.23 37.15
CA VAL A 37 -8.24 9.17 36.76
C VAL A 37 -7.31 8.43 35.82
N TYR A 38 -6.99 9.03 34.68
CA TYR A 38 -6.13 8.43 33.65
C TYR A 38 -4.76 9.07 33.68
N ASP A 39 -3.71 8.31 33.36
CA ASP A 39 -2.31 8.77 33.32
C ASP A 39 -1.97 9.72 32.16
N LEU A 40 -2.88 10.68 31.92
CA LEU A 40 -2.85 11.69 30.88
C LEU A 40 -3.16 13.06 31.49
N VAL A 41 -2.40 14.07 31.10
CA VAL A 41 -2.59 15.47 31.44
C VAL A 41 -2.60 16.28 30.16
N ILE A 42 -3.61 17.15 30.00
CA ILE A 42 -3.70 18.08 28.87
C ILE A 42 -3.62 19.52 29.40
N ASP A 43 -2.58 20.26 29.04
CA ASP A 43 -2.29 21.63 29.53
C ASP A 43 -2.60 21.83 31.03
N ASN A 44 -1.91 21.06 31.88
CA ASN A 44 -2.08 21.03 33.34
C ASN A 44 -3.45 20.53 33.85
N VAL A 45 -4.36 20.10 32.97
CA VAL A 45 -5.64 19.49 33.35
C VAL A 45 -5.49 17.97 33.37
N ARG A 46 -5.59 17.38 34.56
CA ARG A 46 -5.60 15.92 34.73
C ARG A 46 -6.87 15.33 34.10
N VAL A 47 -6.71 14.33 33.24
CA VAL A 47 -7.85 13.68 32.58
C VAL A 47 -8.48 12.64 33.51
N ASP A 48 -9.81 12.68 33.60
CA ASP A 48 -10.61 11.72 34.35
C ASP A 48 -11.91 11.37 33.59
N SER A 49 -12.68 10.42 34.11
CA SER A 49 -13.92 9.98 33.47
C SER A 49 -15.01 11.06 33.36
N ALA A 50 -14.88 12.17 34.10
CA ALA A 50 -15.84 13.28 34.07
C ALA A 50 -15.50 14.30 32.98
N ASN A 51 -14.21 14.54 32.69
CA ASN A 51 -13.78 15.52 31.68
C ASN A 51 -13.33 14.90 30.34
N CYS A 52 -13.16 13.58 30.25
CA CYS A 52 -12.58 12.95 29.05
C CYS A 52 -13.29 13.27 27.73
N LYS A 53 -14.58 13.63 27.74
CA LYS A 53 -15.34 13.96 26.50
C LYS A 53 -14.98 15.33 25.90
N ASP A 54 -14.49 16.25 26.73
CA ASP A 54 -14.06 17.60 26.35
C ASP A 54 -13.15 18.11 27.46
N ILE A 55 -11.86 17.80 27.35
CA ILE A 55 -10.91 17.89 28.47
C ILE A 55 -10.75 19.32 28.97
N LEU A 56 -10.78 20.28 28.05
CA LEU A 56 -10.59 21.70 28.33
C LEU A 56 -11.89 22.52 28.23
N GLY A 57 -13.01 21.90 27.86
CA GLY A 57 -14.28 22.61 27.62
C GLY A 57 -14.28 23.43 26.32
N ASN A 58 -13.36 23.17 25.40
CA ASN A 58 -13.17 23.91 24.15
C ASN A 58 -13.38 23.05 22.89
N GLY A 59 -13.64 21.74 23.05
CA GLY A 59 -13.89 20.81 21.96
C GLY A 59 -12.64 20.34 21.19
N VAL A 60 -11.43 20.77 21.56
CA VAL A 60 -10.19 20.40 20.84
C VAL A 60 -9.70 19.01 21.24
N PHE A 61 -9.67 18.73 22.54
CA PHE A 61 -9.13 17.47 23.07
C PHE A 61 -10.22 16.61 23.69
N ARG A 62 -10.28 15.37 23.23
CA ARG A 62 -11.16 14.32 23.77
C ARG A 62 -10.34 13.06 24.00
N TYR A 63 -10.58 12.36 25.11
CA TYR A 63 -9.96 11.07 25.40
C TYR A 63 -11.02 9.98 25.45
N GLU A 64 -10.79 8.88 24.73
CA GLU A 64 -11.62 7.69 24.69
C GLU A 64 -10.95 6.57 25.50
N PRO A 65 -11.38 6.32 26.76
CA PRO A 65 -10.69 5.38 27.64
C PRO A 65 -10.73 3.92 27.16
N SER A 66 -11.78 3.53 26.45
CA SER A 66 -11.94 2.14 25.96
C SER A 66 -10.91 1.72 24.92
N THR A 67 -10.32 2.69 24.22
CA THR A 67 -9.33 2.49 23.16
C THR A 67 -8.02 3.21 23.45
N GLN A 68 -7.88 3.81 24.64
CA GLN A 68 -6.76 4.66 25.02
C GLN A 68 -6.42 5.71 23.95
N THR A 69 -7.45 6.36 23.38
CA THR A 69 -7.26 7.28 22.26
C THR A 69 -7.46 8.73 22.69
N LEU A 70 -6.41 9.55 22.63
CA LEU A 70 -6.50 11.00 22.64
C LEU A 70 -6.82 11.49 21.22
N ILE A 71 -7.88 12.26 21.06
CA ILE A 71 -8.34 12.84 19.80
C ILE A 71 -8.04 14.33 19.81
N ILE A 72 -7.40 14.80 18.75
CA ILE A 72 -7.10 16.22 18.50
C ILE A 72 -7.93 16.68 17.31
N ASN A 73 -8.73 17.73 17.51
CA ASN A 73 -9.70 18.23 16.55
C ASN A 73 -9.72 19.76 16.49
N GLY A 74 -8.57 20.37 16.25
CA GLY A 74 -8.46 21.82 16.06
C GLY A 74 -7.23 22.42 16.70
N ASP A 75 -7.10 23.73 16.50
CA ASP A 75 -5.96 24.51 16.97
C ASP A 75 -5.98 24.69 18.49
N TYR A 76 -4.80 24.69 19.11
CA TYR A 76 -4.67 24.97 20.54
C TYR A 76 -3.27 25.48 20.92
N GLY A 77 -3.22 26.31 21.94
CA GLY A 77 -1.96 26.79 22.51
C GLY A 77 -1.70 28.24 22.16
N GLU A 78 -1.38 29.01 23.20
CA GLU A 78 -0.95 30.41 23.09
C GLU A 78 0.29 30.68 23.97
N LYS A 79 0.82 29.64 24.65
CA LYS A 79 1.95 29.68 25.61
C LYS A 79 2.72 28.35 25.60
N ASN A 80 4.03 28.42 25.83
CA ASN A 80 4.97 27.29 25.76
C ASN A 80 4.89 26.36 26.98
N ASN A 81 3.79 25.62 27.07
CA ASN A 81 3.58 24.58 28.08
C ASN A 81 3.62 23.20 27.43
N THR A 82 3.81 22.18 28.25
CA THR A 82 3.48 20.80 27.85
C THR A 82 1.96 20.70 27.67
N ILE A 83 1.53 20.52 26.42
CA ILE A 83 0.12 20.34 26.05
C ILE A 83 -0.30 18.91 26.33
N VAL A 84 0.54 17.92 26.01
CA VAL A 84 0.24 16.50 26.24
C VAL A 84 1.36 15.92 27.09
N ASP A 85 0.99 15.39 28.26
CA ASP A 85 1.89 14.64 29.14
C ASP A 85 1.21 13.31 29.48
N SER A 86 1.84 12.19 29.12
CA SER A 86 1.24 10.86 29.23
C SER A 86 2.22 9.80 29.71
N GLU A 87 1.76 9.00 30.68
CA GLU A 87 2.36 7.74 31.12
C GLU A 87 1.46 6.53 30.75
N ILE A 88 0.46 6.74 29.86
CA ILE A 88 -0.42 5.67 29.38
C ILE A 88 0.34 4.80 28.38
N ASP A 89 0.60 3.55 28.77
CA ASP A 89 1.12 2.51 27.88
C ASP A 89 0.11 2.17 26.78
N GLY A 90 0.54 2.29 25.53
CA GLY A 90 -0.28 2.08 24.33
C GLY A 90 -1.18 3.26 23.96
N LEU A 91 -0.86 4.50 24.37
CA LEU A 91 -1.65 5.67 23.99
C LEU A 91 -1.71 5.83 22.46
N THR A 92 -2.89 6.04 21.92
CA THR A 92 -3.07 6.51 20.53
C THR A 92 -3.42 7.99 20.53
N VAL A 93 -2.63 8.84 19.87
CA VAL A 93 -2.96 10.23 19.55
C VAL A 93 -3.49 10.27 18.12
N ASN A 94 -4.79 10.48 17.95
CA ASN A 94 -5.48 10.52 16.67
C ASN A 94 -5.85 11.97 16.29
N VAL A 95 -5.20 12.49 15.26
CA VAL A 95 -5.41 13.84 14.72
C VAL A 95 -6.46 13.76 13.62
N ILE A 96 -7.69 14.18 13.92
CA ILE A 96 -8.83 13.97 13.00
C ILE A 96 -9.13 15.18 12.11
N ALA A 97 -8.54 16.33 12.43
CA ALA A 97 -8.63 17.56 11.65
C ALA A 97 -7.26 18.26 11.68
N ASP A 98 -6.97 19.02 10.63
CA ASP A 98 -5.77 19.86 10.61
C ASP A 98 -5.74 20.74 11.86
N SER A 99 -4.64 20.65 12.61
CA SER A 99 -4.52 21.21 13.94
C SER A 99 -3.15 21.86 14.11
N ASN A 100 -3.16 23.14 14.45
CA ASN A 100 -1.97 23.94 14.73
C ASN A 100 -1.84 24.10 16.24
N LEU A 101 -0.81 23.49 16.82
CA LEU A 101 -0.54 23.46 18.24
C LEU A 101 0.73 24.21 18.60
N LYS A 102 0.71 24.95 19.72
CA LYS A 102 1.88 25.64 20.27
C LYS A 102 2.20 25.18 21.68
N GLY A 103 3.22 24.34 21.83
CA GLY A 103 3.63 23.71 23.09
C GLY A 103 4.36 22.39 22.86
N SER A 104 4.54 21.59 23.91
CA SER A 104 5.23 20.28 23.81
C SER A 104 4.36 19.08 24.11
N PHE A 105 4.72 17.94 23.54
CA PHE A 105 4.27 16.62 23.94
C PHE A 105 5.38 15.89 24.70
N SER A 106 5.03 15.19 25.78
CA SER A 106 5.91 14.37 26.59
C SER A 106 5.27 13.00 26.76
N PHE A 107 6.00 11.96 26.37
CA PHE A 107 5.55 10.57 26.43
C PHE A 107 6.54 9.75 27.25
N SER A 108 6.05 9.08 28.28
CA SER A 108 6.81 8.24 29.20
C SER A 108 6.41 6.75 29.11
N ALA A 109 5.60 6.41 28.11
CA ALA A 109 5.17 5.06 27.76
C ALA A 109 4.80 5.00 26.26
N ASP A 110 4.72 3.79 25.69
CA ASP A 110 4.58 3.57 24.25
C ASP A 110 3.38 4.34 23.68
N THR A 111 3.63 5.12 22.64
CA THR A 111 2.64 6.03 22.05
C THR A 111 2.64 5.91 20.53
N THR A 112 1.45 5.96 19.93
CA THR A 112 1.24 6.03 18.49
C THR A 112 0.59 7.35 18.12
N ILE A 113 1.13 8.10 17.17
CA ILE A 113 0.48 9.26 16.53
C ILE A 113 -0.03 8.83 15.16
N THR A 114 -1.32 9.10 14.89
CA THR A 114 -2.02 8.73 13.66
C THR A 114 -3.08 9.78 13.31
N GLY A 115 -3.73 9.64 12.16
CA GLY A 115 -4.94 10.36 11.82
C GLY A 115 -4.86 11.11 10.49
N ALA A 116 -6.03 11.39 9.91
CA ALA A 116 -6.15 12.01 8.60
C ALA A 116 -5.81 13.50 8.59
N GLY A 117 -5.83 14.17 9.75
CA GLY A 117 -5.49 15.59 9.88
C GLY A 117 -3.98 15.80 9.97
N LYS A 118 -3.51 16.92 9.45
CA LYS A 118 -2.14 17.39 9.69
C LYS A 118 -1.99 17.94 11.11
N LEU A 119 -0.98 17.50 11.84
CA LEU A 119 -0.56 18.13 13.10
C LEU A 119 0.66 19.00 12.87
N SER A 120 0.48 20.31 13.00
CA SER A 120 1.58 21.27 13.10
C SER A 120 1.83 21.58 14.56
N LEU A 121 3.00 21.22 15.11
CA LEU A 121 3.37 21.43 16.51
C LEU A 121 4.65 22.24 16.60
N GLU A 122 4.59 23.43 17.21
CA GLU A 122 5.75 24.32 17.35
C GLU A 122 6.09 24.60 18.83
N ASN A 123 7.37 24.51 19.18
CA ASN A 123 7.90 24.89 20.49
C ASN A 123 9.37 25.33 20.45
N TYR A 124 9.60 26.64 20.35
CA TYR A 124 10.96 27.24 20.30
C TYR A 124 11.44 27.83 21.63
N ASP A 125 10.55 27.97 22.62
CA ASP A 125 10.91 28.51 23.93
C ASP A 125 11.22 27.41 24.98
N SER A 126 11.02 26.14 24.60
CA SER A 126 11.49 24.96 25.33
C SER A 126 12.57 24.24 24.53
N TYR A 127 13.27 23.30 25.19
CA TYR A 127 14.27 22.47 24.53
C TYR A 127 13.69 21.57 23.43
N TYR A 128 12.39 21.22 23.49
CA TYR A 128 11.81 20.27 22.54
C TYR A 128 10.33 20.48 22.24
N ALA A 129 9.88 20.01 21.08
CA ALA A 129 8.46 19.91 20.75
C ALA A 129 7.87 18.55 21.13
N ILE A 130 8.56 17.44 20.83
CA ILE A 130 8.18 16.10 21.30
C ILE A 130 9.36 15.48 22.05
N ALA A 131 9.12 15.06 23.30
CA ALA A 131 10.08 14.28 24.08
C ALA A 131 9.55 12.88 24.40
N VAL A 132 10.42 11.90 24.20
CA VAL A 132 10.19 10.48 24.52
C VAL A 132 11.11 10.09 25.68
N HIS A 133 10.53 9.78 26.83
CA HIS A 133 11.23 9.50 28.08
C HIS A 133 11.30 8.00 28.34
N HIS A 134 12.24 7.57 29.19
CA HIS A 134 12.31 6.18 29.65
C HIS A 134 12.43 5.15 28.52
N GLU A 135 12.21 3.88 28.84
CA GLU A 135 12.18 2.80 27.85
C GLU A 135 10.84 2.87 27.10
N THR A 136 10.80 3.60 25.99
CA THR A 136 9.56 3.95 25.29
C THR A 136 9.77 4.12 23.78
N SER A 137 8.76 3.73 23.03
CA SER A 137 8.68 3.87 21.58
C SER A 137 7.65 4.92 21.18
N LEU A 138 8.04 5.78 20.24
CA LEU A 138 7.13 6.66 19.50
C LEU A 138 6.89 6.07 18.11
N ASN A 139 5.64 5.70 17.84
CA ASN A 139 5.19 5.23 16.54
C ASN A 139 4.45 6.37 15.83
N ILE A 140 4.77 6.61 14.56
CA ILE A 140 4.12 7.59 13.70
C ILE A 140 3.59 6.80 12.50
N THR A 141 2.28 6.56 12.47
CA THR A 141 1.64 5.63 11.52
C THR A 141 0.43 6.27 10.87
N ASP A 142 0.41 6.28 9.53
CA ASP A 142 -0.65 6.92 8.74
C ASP A 142 -0.93 8.36 9.21
N ALA A 143 0.13 9.13 9.44
CA ALA A 143 0.09 10.47 10.02
C ALA A 143 0.72 11.52 9.10
N ASN A 144 0.36 12.79 9.34
CA ASN A 144 0.98 13.94 8.70
C ASN A 144 1.43 14.95 9.76
N LEU A 145 2.74 14.98 10.04
CA LEU A 145 3.34 15.75 11.11
C LEU A 145 4.27 16.83 10.57
N ASP A 146 4.20 18.01 11.18
CA ASP A 146 5.07 19.16 10.94
C ASP A 146 5.50 19.72 12.29
N ILE A 147 6.70 19.37 12.73
CA ILE A 147 7.15 19.53 14.10
C ILE A 147 8.34 20.50 14.14
N GLY A 148 8.20 21.60 14.85
CA GLY A 148 9.24 22.64 14.98
C GLY A 148 9.67 22.85 16.44
N GLY A 149 10.97 22.95 16.69
CA GLY A 149 11.50 23.36 18.00
C GLY A 149 13.02 23.48 18.02
N ILE A 150 13.63 23.67 19.20
CA ILE A 150 15.09 23.62 19.32
C ILE A 150 15.58 22.21 18.97
N TYR A 151 15.01 21.21 19.66
CA TYR A 151 14.98 19.82 19.22
C TYR A 151 13.54 19.47 18.81
N ALA A 152 13.28 19.22 17.53
CA ALA A 152 11.89 18.94 17.13
C ALA A 152 11.37 17.65 17.78
N ILE A 153 12.13 16.56 17.71
CA ILE A 153 11.81 15.29 18.37
C ILE A 153 13.07 14.75 19.06
N ILE A 154 12.98 14.43 20.36
CA ILE A 154 14.11 13.95 21.16
C ILE A 154 13.77 12.69 21.96
N GLY A 155 14.66 11.71 21.92
CA GLY A 155 14.76 10.68 22.96
C GLY A 155 15.47 11.27 24.16
N TYR A 156 14.75 11.47 25.26
CA TYR A 156 15.26 12.14 26.45
C TYR A 156 15.68 11.11 27.49
N ASP A 157 16.81 11.32 28.19
CA ASP A 157 17.41 10.45 29.23
C ASP A 157 18.21 9.22 28.71
N GLU A 158 18.81 8.45 29.63
CA GLU A 158 19.78 7.37 29.33
C GLU A 158 19.15 5.98 29.07
N TYR A 159 17.82 5.87 28.95
CA TYR A 159 17.14 4.60 28.65
C TYR A 159 17.15 4.28 27.15
N GLU A 160 16.66 3.10 26.74
CA GLU A 160 16.55 2.74 25.32
C GLU A 160 15.26 3.33 24.70
N LYS A 161 15.34 4.09 23.60
CA LYS A 161 14.16 4.63 22.90
C LYS A 161 14.11 4.27 21.43
N GLY A 162 12.89 4.08 20.93
CA GLY A 162 12.61 3.89 19.51
C GLY A 162 11.75 5.01 18.92
N ILE A 163 12.05 5.39 17.69
CA ILE A 163 11.12 6.12 16.82
C ILE A 163 10.90 5.32 15.53
N TYR A 164 9.64 5.04 15.24
CA TYR A 164 9.20 4.23 14.11
C TYR A 164 8.25 5.05 13.26
N VAL A 165 8.60 5.28 11.99
CA VAL A 165 7.77 6.04 11.05
C VAL A 165 7.29 5.11 9.95
N GLU A 166 5.98 4.88 9.88
CA GLU A 166 5.33 4.03 8.90
C GLU A 166 4.30 4.80 8.06
N ASN A 167 4.41 4.71 6.74
CA ASN A 167 3.45 5.29 5.78
C ASN A 167 2.99 6.71 6.15
N SER A 168 3.94 7.57 6.54
CA SER A 168 3.63 8.87 7.15
C SER A 168 4.46 9.99 6.53
N PHE A 169 3.89 11.20 6.56
CA PHE A 169 4.63 12.41 6.32
C PHE A 169 5.14 12.94 7.66
N LEU A 170 6.45 13.12 7.78
CA LEU A 170 7.08 13.76 8.92
C LEU A 170 8.04 14.83 8.42
N THR A 171 7.70 16.08 8.68
CA THR A 171 8.60 17.21 8.56
C THR A 171 9.03 17.64 9.96
N ALA A 172 10.32 17.69 10.22
CA ALA A 172 10.88 18.08 11.51
C ALA A 172 11.94 19.18 11.34
N HIS A 173 11.77 20.26 12.10
CA HIS A 173 12.55 21.49 12.02
C HIS A 173 13.18 21.80 13.37
N GLY A 174 14.46 21.48 13.51
CA GLY A 174 15.27 21.76 14.70
C GLY A 174 16.18 22.97 14.52
N GLU A 175 16.33 23.81 15.54
CA GLU A 175 17.44 24.79 15.58
C GLU A 175 18.78 24.11 15.84
N GLU A 176 18.77 23.04 16.65
CA GLU A 176 19.96 22.24 16.99
C GLU A 176 19.89 20.79 16.50
N ALA A 177 18.70 20.20 16.39
CA ALA A 177 18.48 18.91 15.73
C ALA A 177 17.00 18.65 15.44
N ALA A 178 16.68 18.03 14.32
CA ALA A 178 15.31 17.63 13.98
C ALA A 178 14.90 16.36 14.75
N VAL A 179 15.72 15.31 14.72
CA VAL A 179 15.46 14.04 15.41
C VAL A 179 16.77 13.53 16.03
N LYS A 180 16.84 13.44 17.36
CA LYS A 180 18.07 13.04 18.07
C LYS A 180 17.83 12.17 19.31
N ASP A 181 18.90 11.54 19.76
CA ASP A 181 19.04 10.74 20.99
C ASP A 181 18.07 9.54 21.07
N PHE A 182 17.80 8.89 19.94
CA PHE A 182 17.06 7.61 19.87
C PHE A 182 18.00 6.43 19.63
N ASP A 183 17.86 5.34 20.36
CA ASP A 183 18.63 4.11 20.13
C ASP A 183 18.23 3.42 18.83
N TYR A 184 16.95 3.54 18.45
CA TYR A 184 16.40 2.97 17.23
C TYR A 184 15.62 4.00 16.42
N VAL A 185 15.98 4.15 15.16
CA VAL A 185 15.22 4.90 14.15
C VAL A 185 14.89 3.94 13.02
N SER A 186 13.60 3.74 12.73
CA SER A 186 13.16 2.84 11.67
C SER A 186 12.13 3.50 10.77
N LEU A 187 12.31 3.37 9.47
CA LEU A 187 11.41 3.87 8.44
C LEU A 187 10.83 2.67 7.69
N THR A 188 9.51 2.53 7.69
CA THR A 188 8.80 1.45 6.98
C THR A 188 7.84 2.06 5.96
N LYS A 189 7.90 1.65 4.69
CA LYS A 189 7.14 2.28 3.59
C LYS A 189 7.33 3.81 3.56
N CYS A 190 8.53 4.25 3.91
CA CYS A 190 8.92 5.64 4.00
C CYS A 190 10.31 5.81 3.41
N THR A 191 10.59 7.01 2.91
CA THR A 191 11.94 7.39 2.47
C THR A 191 12.33 8.75 3.04
N LEU A 192 13.61 8.90 3.36
CA LEU A 192 14.20 10.16 3.82
C LEU A 192 14.54 11.00 2.59
N THR A 193 13.89 12.16 2.45
CA THR A 193 14.11 13.10 1.33
C THR A 193 14.86 14.34 1.73
N LYS A 194 14.94 14.64 3.03
CA LYS A 194 15.83 15.64 3.59
C LYS A 194 16.46 15.16 4.90
N PRO A 195 17.75 15.42 5.12
CA PRO A 195 18.68 16.04 4.17
C PRO A 195 18.98 15.10 2.98
N ASN A 196 19.44 15.66 1.86
CA ASN A 196 19.93 14.85 0.74
C ASN A 196 21.08 13.97 1.24
N ASP A 197 21.04 12.69 0.88
CA ASP A 197 22.00 11.67 1.35
C ASP A 197 22.09 11.58 2.89
N GLY A 198 21.00 11.96 3.58
CA GLY A 198 20.88 11.87 5.02
C GLY A 198 20.97 10.43 5.51
N LEU A 199 21.47 10.27 6.73
CA LEU A 199 21.65 8.98 7.36
C LEU A 199 20.78 8.90 8.61
N TYR A 200 20.26 7.72 8.91
CA TYR A 200 19.46 7.49 10.11
C TYR A 200 19.85 6.17 10.77
N GLY A 201 19.68 6.11 12.09
CA GLY A 201 20.01 4.94 12.89
C GLY A 201 20.17 5.31 14.36
N GLY A 202 20.98 4.55 15.09
CA GLY A 202 21.30 4.86 16.49
C GLY A 202 21.80 6.30 16.66
N GLY A 203 21.17 7.01 17.60
CA GLY A 203 21.32 8.42 17.92
C GLY A 203 20.39 9.37 17.17
N GLY A 204 19.73 9.02 16.06
CA GLY A 204 18.79 9.91 15.37
C GLY A 204 18.98 10.02 13.86
N ILE A 205 18.77 11.23 13.32
CA ILE A 205 18.91 11.54 11.89
C ILE A 205 20.03 12.57 11.67
N TYR A 206 20.96 12.24 10.79
CA TYR A 206 22.20 12.96 10.53
C TYR A 206 22.27 13.49 9.11
N ASN A 207 23.11 14.48 8.91
CA ASN A 207 23.60 14.85 7.58
C ASN A 207 24.46 13.72 7.00
N SER A 208 24.87 13.87 5.73
CA SER A 208 25.67 12.87 5.02
C SER A 208 27.07 12.59 5.60
N ASP A 209 27.53 13.41 6.56
CA ASP A 209 28.78 13.18 7.29
C ASP A 209 28.69 12.14 8.42
N ALA A 210 27.48 11.64 8.72
CA ALA A 210 27.17 10.69 9.80
C ALA A 210 27.55 11.16 11.22
N ILE A 211 27.85 12.45 11.41
CA ILE A 211 28.36 13.01 12.68
C ILE A 211 27.45 14.14 13.15
N THR A 212 26.99 15.00 12.24
CA THR A 212 26.19 16.17 12.57
C THR A 212 24.71 15.85 12.42
N TYR A 213 23.92 16.16 13.45
CA TYR A 213 22.47 16.04 13.36
C TYR A 213 21.90 16.92 12.26
N ALA A 214 20.89 16.42 11.56
CA ALA A 214 20.16 17.19 10.59
C ALA A 214 19.23 18.18 11.29
N PHE A 215 19.14 19.41 10.77
CA PHE A 215 18.23 20.45 11.28
C PHE A 215 16.87 20.48 10.57
N ASP A 216 16.84 20.05 9.31
CA ASP A 216 15.63 19.94 8.48
C ASP A 216 15.53 18.50 8.00
N VAL A 217 14.53 17.79 8.51
CA VAL A 217 14.24 16.41 8.15
C VAL A 217 12.90 16.32 7.47
N ARG A 218 12.86 15.58 6.36
CA ARG A 218 11.62 15.25 5.68
C ARG A 218 11.58 13.78 5.32
N ILE A 219 10.63 13.09 5.92
CA ILE A 219 10.28 11.70 5.63
C ILE A 219 8.90 11.70 4.99
N ILE A 220 8.75 10.94 3.91
CA ILE A 220 7.49 10.81 3.18
C ILE A 220 7.20 9.33 2.89
N PRO A 221 5.95 8.97 2.61
CA PRO A 221 5.61 7.63 2.15
C PRO A 221 6.38 7.25 0.88
N SER A 222 6.85 6.01 0.83
CA SER A 222 7.46 5.38 -0.33
C SER A 222 6.77 4.07 -0.66
N TYR A 223 6.86 3.68 -1.91
CA TYR A 223 6.21 2.47 -2.42
C TYR A 223 7.28 1.46 -2.83
N ASP A 224 6.97 0.18 -2.66
CA ASP A 224 7.87 -0.91 -3.08
C ASP A 224 7.84 -1.11 -4.60
N LEU A 225 8.03 -0.01 -5.34
CA LEU A 225 7.99 0.10 -6.78
C LEU A 225 9.16 0.97 -7.24
N TRP A 226 9.99 0.42 -8.12
CA TRP A 226 11.10 1.12 -8.75
C TRP A 226 10.96 1.03 -10.26
N ILE A 227 11.19 2.16 -10.91
CA ILE A 227 11.32 2.26 -12.36
C ILE A 227 12.75 2.71 -12.64
N ASP A 228 13.49 1.88 -13.37
CA ASP A 228 14.96 1.97 -13.41
C ASP A 228 15.47 2.00 -11.95
N SER A 229 16.32 2.95 -11.60
CA SER A 229 16.90 3.08 -10.25
C SER A 229 16.12 4.05 -9.34
N LYS A 230 14.94 4.53 -9.76
CA LYS A 230 14.14 5.50 -8.99
C LYS A 230 12.96 4.85 -8.30
N GLN A 231 12.93 4.94 -6.96
CA GLN A 231 11.79 4.51 -6.16
C GLN A 231 10.62 5.48 -6.31
N ALA A 232 9.42 4.95 -6.51
CA ALA A 232 8.18 5.71 -6.42
C ALA A 232 7.91 6.10 -4.95
N ASN A 233 7.52 7.34 -4.73
CA ASN A 233 7.19 7.91 -3.43
C ASN A 233 6.12 9.00 -3.58
N ALA A 234 5.63 9.51 -2.47
CA ALA A 234 4.54 10.49 -2.47
C ALA A 234 4.83 11.77 -3.28
N ASP A 235 6.10 12.16 -3.45
CA ASP A 235 6.48 13.37 -4.19
C ASP A 235 6.60 13.14 -5.71
N ASN A 236 6.95 11.92 -6.15
CA ASN A 236 7.22 11.62 -7.55
C ASN A 236 6.22 10.64 -8.18
N CYS A 237 5.21 10.17 -7.45
CA CYS A 237 4.27 9.17 -7.96
C CYS A 237 3.56 9.63 -9.24
N ASP A 238 3.27 10.92 -9.41
CA ASP A 238 2.67 11.47 -10.64
C ASP A 238 3.61 11.45 -11.86
N ASP A 239 4.94 11.41 -11.65
CA ASP A 239 5.96 11.34 -12.71
C ASP A 239 7.30 10.82 -12.15
N ILE A 240 7.42 9.49 -12.04
CA ILE A 240 8.51 8.82 -11.30
C ILE A 240 9.89 9.21 -11.85
N LEU A 241 9.98 9.34 -13.17
CA LEU A 241 11.24 9.66 -13.85
C LEU A 241 11.42 11.16 -14.10
N GLY A 242 10.36 11.98 -14.01
CA GLY A 242 10.36 13.39 -14.38
C GLY A 242 10.27 13.62 -15.90
N ASN A 243 9.70 12.66 -16.64
CA ASN A 243 9.61 12.70 -18.10
C ASN A 243 8.20 12.44 -18.65
N GLY A 244 7.20 12.32 -17.77
CA GLY A 244 5.79 12.12 -18.10
C GLY A 244 5.44 10.74 -18.67
N LYS A 245 6.28 9.71 -18.44
CA LYS A 245 6.09 8.37 -19.04
C LYS A 245 5.67 7.29 -18.05
N PHE A 246 6.00 7.46 -16.77
CA PHE A 246 5.66 6.50 -15.71
C PHE A 246 5.03 7.24 -14.55
N TYR A 247 3.84 6.81 -14.17
CA TYR A 247 3.07 7.36 -13.07
C TYR A 247 2.49 6.22 -12.25
N TYR A 248 2.33 6.43 -10.95
CA TYR A 248 1.84 5.43 -10.01
C TYR A 248 0.70 6.04 -9.20
N ASP A 249 -0.48 5.43 -9.30
CA ASP A 249 -1.61 5.68 -8.42
C ASP A 249 -1.51 4.74 -7.21
N PRO A 250 -1.11 5.24 -6.02
CA PRO A 250 -0.94 4.39 -4.84
C PRO A 250 -2.27 3.87 -4.27
N ASP A 251 -3.37 4.60 -4.45
CA ASP A 251 -4.68 4.24 -3.89
C ASP A 251 -5.28 3.04 -4.65
N HIS A 252 -5.07 3.00 -5.97
CA HIS A 252 -5.54 1.93 -6.85
C HIS A 252 -4.45 0.92 -7.22
N ARG A 253 -3.20 1.17 -6.81
CA ARG A 253 -2.01 0.36 -7.14
C ARG A 253 -1.84 0.17 -8.64
N VAL A 254 -1.92 1.28 -9.39
CA VAL A 254 -1.79 1.28 -10.85
C VAL A 254 -0.49 1.97 -11.25
N LEU A 255 0.46 1.23 -11.83
CA LEU A 255 1.58 1.78 -12.57
C LEU A 255 1.14 2.00 -14.02
N GLY A 256 0.98 3.25 -14.42
CA GLY A 256 0.70 3.58 -15.80
C GLY A 256 1.98 3.85 -16.61
N VAL A 257 2.02 3.28 -17.81
CA VAL A 257 3.16 3.39 -18.74
C VAL A 257 2.69 4.04 -20.03
N ALA A 258 3.10 5.28 -20.26
CA ALA A 258 2.58 6.15 -21.33
C ALA A 258 3.61 6.49 -22.43
N GLY A 259 4.82 5.97 -22.36
CA GLY A 259 5.83 6.14 -23.42
C GLY A 259 7.13 5.37 -23.21
N ASN A 260 7.91 5.28 -24.29
CA ASN A 260 9.18 4.55 -24.33
C ASN A 260 10.30 5.32 -23.64
N ILE A 261 11.23 4.63 -22.99
CA ILE A 261 12.52 5.19 -22.56
C ILE A 261 13.69 4.45 -23.20
N GLU A 262 14.80 5.16 -23.36
CA GLU A 262 16.09 4.52 -23.61
C GLU A 262 16.56 3.92 -22.29
N HIS A 263 16.84 2.62 -22.28
CA HIS A 263 17.24 1.88 -21.10
C HIS A 263 18.14 0.71 -21.51
N SER A 264 19.03 0.28 -20.61
CA SER A 264 19.92 -0.85 -20.89
C SER A 264 19.14 -2.16 -20.95
N SER A 265 19.49 -3.05 -21.88
CA SER A 265 18.94 -4.41 -21.94
C SER A 265 19.43 -5.30 -20.79
N ASP A 266 20.50 -4.90 -20.11
CA ASP A 266 21.15 -5.68 -19.06
C ASP A 266 20.70 -5.28 -17.65
N GLU A 267 19.91 -4.20 -17.53
CA GLU A 267 19.49 -3.61 -16.25
C GLU A 267 17.99 -3.84 -15.99
N GLU A 268 17.62 -3.69 -14.72
CA GLU A 268 16.24 -3.79 -14.25
C GLU A 268 15.46 -2.53 -14.64
N LEU A 269 14.38 -2.71 -15.38
CA LEU A 269 13.52 -1.60 -15.81
C LEU A 269 12.37 -1.37 -14.82
N ILE A 270 11.75 -2.45 -14.34
CA ILE A 270 10.65 -2.38 -13.36
C ILE A 270 10.93 -3.42 -12.29
N TYR A 271 10.99 -2.97 -11.04
CA TYR A 271 11.02 -3.84 -9.87
C TYR A 271 9.82 -3.51 -9.00
N SER A 272 9.04 -4.51 -8.60
CA SER A 272 7.89 -4.29 -7.74
C SER A 272 7.68 -5.42 -6.73
N MET A 273 7.45 -5.03 -5.49
CA MET A 273 6.86 -5.88 -4.45
C MET A 273 5.45 -5.41 -4.05
N VAL A 274 4.88 -4.45 -4.78
CA VAL A 274 3.51 -3.96 -4.54
C VAL A 274 2.51 -5.10 -4.74
N PRO A 275 1.67 -5.43 -3.74
CA PRO A 275 0.65 -6.46 -3.89
C PRO A 275 -0.48 -5.98 -4.80
N ASP A 276 -1.03 -6.89 -5.62
CA ASP A 276 -2.10 -6.61 -6.57
C ASP A 276 -1.81 -5.42 -7.51
N LEU A 277 -0.57 -5.28 -7.97
CA LEU A 277 -0.17 -4.22 -8.87
C LEU A 277 -0.86 -4.38 -10.23
N THR A 278 -1.39 -3.28 -10.77
CA THR A 278 -1.77 -3.21 -12.18
C THR A 278 -0.69 -2.43 -12.95
N ILE A 279 -0.14 -3.02 -14.00
CA ILE A 279 0.68 -2.30 -14.99
C ILE A 279 -0.23 -1.99 -16.19
N ASP A 280 -0.61 -0.72 -16.32
CA ASP A 280 -1.50 -0.23 -17.37
C ASP A 280 -0.70 0.40 -18.53
N LEU A 281 -0.69 -0.28 -19.67
CA LEU A 281 -0.04 0.18 -20.90
C LEU A 281 -1.01 1.06 -21.68
N VAL A 282 -0.82 2.38 -21.63
CA VAL A 282 -1.73 3.35 -22.29
C VAL A 282 -1.48 3.44 -23.80
N LYS A 283 -0.31 3.01 -24.26
CA LYS A 283 0.14 3.09 -25.66
C LYS A 283 0.95 1.86 -26.03
N ASP A 284 1.29 1.76 -27.31
CA ASP A 284 2.30 0.81 -27.76
C ASP A 284 3.68 1.22 -27.21
N ILE A 285 4.25 0.34 -26.39
CA ILE A 285 5.51 0.53 -25.69
C ILE A 285 6.57 -0.40 -26.28
N GLU A 286 7.74 0.14 -26.59
CA GLU A 286 8.93 -0.62 -26.97
C GLU A 286 10.14 -0.14 -26.17
N MET A 287 10.70 -1.02 -25.34
CA MET A 287 11.79 -0.70 -24.42
C MET A 287 12.76 -1.88 -24.23
N SER A 288 13.87 -1.60 -23.56
CA SER A 288 14.88 -2.60 -23.17
C SER A 288 14.97 -2.67 -21.65
N GLY A 289 15.39 -3.82 -21.13
CA GLY A 289 15.51 -4.12 -19.70
C GLY A 289 14.64 -5.30 -19.29
N TYR A 290 14.69 -5.66 -18.02
CA TYR A 290 13.83 -6.73 -17.48
C TYR A 290 12.87 -6.22 -16.40
N ILE A 291 11.78 -6.97 -16.21
CA ILE A 291 10.73 -6.70 -15.21
C ILE A 291 10.81 -7.81 -14.14
N ALA A 292 10.93 -7.43 -12.88
CA ALA A 292 10.97 -8.32 -11.73
C ALA A 292 9.81 -8.03 -10.76
N LEU A 293 8.98 -9.05 -10.50
CA LEU A 293 7.74 -8.92 -9.75
C LEU A 293 7.71 -9.91 -8.59
N TYR A 294 7.37 -9.40 -7.41
CA TYR A 294 7.27 -10.16 -6.16
C TYR A 294 5.90 -10.01 -5.48
N GLY A 295 5.03 -9.16 -6.02
CA GLY A 295 3.61 -9.07 -5.68
C GLY A 295 2.74 -9.51 -6.85
N ASP A 296 1.52 -9.97 -6.56
CA ASP A 296 0.56 -10.34 -7.60
C ASP A 296 0.39 -9.15 -8.55
N THR A 297 0.53 -9.39 -9.86
CA THR A 297 0.58 -8.33 -10.86
C THR A 297 -0.28 -8.67 -12.06
N THR A 298 -1.03 -7.69 -12.55
CA THR A 298 -1.75 -7.77 -13.83
C THR A 298 -1.18 -6.76 -14.82
N ILE A 299 -0.76 -7.24 -15.99
CA ILE A 299 -0.37 -6.40 -17.12
C ILE A 299 -1.56 -6.31 -18.07
N MET A 300 -2.05 -5.09 -18.27
CA MET A 300 -3.22 -4.79 -19.11
C MET A 300 -3.07 -3.43 -19.79
N GLY A 301 -4.16 -2.94 -20.40
CA GLY A 301 -4.25 -1.61 -21.01
C GLY A 301 -4.57 -1.67 -22.50
N ASP A 302 -4.90 -0.51 -23.07
CA ASP A 302 -5.25 -0.36 -24.49
C ASP A 302 -4.03 -0.47 -25.42
N GLY A 303 -2.84 -0.36 -24.86
CA GLY A 303 -1.56 -0.42 -25.54
C GLY A 303 -0.99 -1.82 -25.74
N SER A 304 0.32 -1.88 -25.91
CA SER A 304 1.06 -3.14 -26.02
C SER A 304 2.47 -2.98 -25.47
N LEU A 305 3.14 -4.09 -25.15
CA LEU A 305 4.52 -4.08 -24.67
C LEU A 305 5.41 -4.94 -25.56
N THR A 306 6.50 -4.35 -26.05
CA THR A 306 7.65 -5.05 -26.62
C THR A 306 8.86 -4.77 -25.73
N ILE A 307 9.39 -5.81 -25.08
CA ILE A 307 10.50 -5.66 -24.14
C ILE A 307 11.63 -6.66 -24.42
N ARG A 308 12.86 -6.17 -24.39
CA ARG A 308 14.06 -6.98 -24.67
C ARG A 308 15.08 -6.88 -23.55
N SER A 309 15.51 -8.03 -23.05
CA SER A 309 16.56 -8.15 -22.05
C SER A 309 17.67 -9.08 -22.51
N ASN A 310 18.89 -8.80 -22.06
CA ASN A 310 20.02 -9.73 -22.13
C ASN A 310 20.17 -10.56 -20.85
N ASN A 311 19.41 -10.24 -19.80
CA ASN A 311 19.39 -10.94 -18.51
C ASN A 311 18.74 -12.34 -18.65
N GLU A 312 18.80 -13.14 -17.58
CA GLU A 312 18.28 -14.50 -17.51
C GLU A 312 16.80 -14.57 -17.89
N THR A 313 15.94 -13.70 -17.34
CA THR A 313 14.50 -13.67 -17.65
C THR A 313 14.03 -12.25 -17.94
N CYS A 314 13.33 -12.03 -19.06
CA CYS A 314 12.90 -10.68 -19.46
C CYS A 314 11.69 -10.17 -18.67
N ILE A 315 10.66 -11.00 -18.47
CA ILE A 315 9.57 -10.71 -17.53
C ILE A 315 9.51 -11.83 -16.49
N ARG A 316 9.78 -11.51 -15.24
CA ARG A 316 9.93 -12.48 -14.15
C ARG A 316 8.97 -12.19 -13.03
N ASN A 317 8.29 -13.23 -12.54
CA ASN A 317 7.55 -13.18 -11.30
C ASN A 317 7.98 -14.31 -10.34
N GLU A 318 8.11 -14.01 -9.05
CA GLU A 318 8.57 -14.96 -8.04
C GLU A 318 7.67 -14.92 -6.82
N HIS A 319 7.20 -16.10 -6.37
CA HIS A 319 6.26 -16.26 -5.26
C HIS A 319 4.92 -15.50 -5.39
N CYS A 320 4.59 -15.00 -6.58
CA CYS A 320 3.36 -14.28 -6.88
C CYS A 320 2.72 -14.73 -8.20
N LYS A 321 1.51 -14.25 -8.50
CA LYS A 321 0.81 -14.45 -9.76
C LYS A 321 1.13 -13.33 -10.74
N LEU A 322 1.45 -13.70 -11.99
CA LEU A 322 1.51 -12.77 -13.12
C LEU A 322 0.35 -13.05 -14.07
N THR A 323 -0.51 -12.05 -14.28
CA THR A 323 -1.65 -12.12 -15.18
C THR A 323 -1.41 -11.20 -16.38
N PHE A 324 -1.60 -11.72 -17.59
CA PHE A 324 -1.74 -10.91 -18.79
C PHE A 324 -3.22 -10.87 -19.16
N ASP A 325 -3.85 -9.70 -19.14
CA ASP A 325 -5.30 -9.58 -19.36
C ASP A 325 -5.60 -8.59 -20.49
N ASN A 326 -6.28 -9.10 -21.54
CA ASN A 326 -6.67 -8.36 -22.74
C ASN A 326 -5.52 -7.54 -23.36
N ILE A 327 -4.30 -8.06 -23.33
CA ILE A 327 -3.09 -7.32 -23.70
C ILE A 327 -2.31 -7.99 -24.82
N ARG A 328 -1.48 -7.20 -25.51
CA ARG A 328 -0.43 -7.72 -26.38
C ARG A 328 0.94 -7.51 -25.75
N VAL A 329 1.69 -8.60 -25.57
CA VAL A 329 3.07 -8.55 -25.05
C VAL A 329 4.01 -9.36 -25.93
N SER A 330 5.19 -8.81 -26.21
CA SER A 330 6.32 -9.47 -26.86
C SER A 330 7.57 -9.35 -25.97
N ALA A 331 8.01 -10.47 -25.39
CA ALA A 331 9.13 -10.51 -24.44
C ALA A 331 10.30 -11.34 -24.99
N TYR A 332 11.50 -10.76 -25.00
CA TYR A 332 12.71 -11.36 -25.56
C TYR A 332 13.80 -11.40 -24.50
N GLY A 333 14.32 -12.58 -24.17
CA GLY A 333 15.38 -12.77 -23.17
C GLY A 333 16.22 -14.01 -23.39
N ASN A 334 16.99 -14.45 -22.39
CA ASN A 334 17.45 -15.85 -22.34
C ASN A 334 16.25 -16.75 -22.01
N VAL A 335 15.39 -16.28 -21.11
CA VAL A 335 13.98 -16.67 -20.94
C VAL A 335 13.10 -15.46 -21.28
N GLY A 336 12.09 -15.65 -22.13
CA GLY A 336 11.14 -14.59 -22.46
C GLY A 336 10.28 -14.19 -21.26
N ILE A 337 9.52 -15.15 -20.72
CA ILE A 337 8.67 -14.95 -19.54
C ILE A 337 8.92 -16.10 -18.56
N GLY A 338 9.18 -15.80 -17.29
CA GLY A 338 9.56 -16.83 -16.33
C GLY A 338 8.95 -16.67 -14.96
N SER A 339 8.41 -17.77 -14.45
CA SER A 339 7.96 -17.91 -13.07
C SER A 339 8.65 -19.10 -12.39
N PRO A 340 9.73 -18.88 -11.62
CA PRO A 340 10.45 -19.96 -10.95
C PRO A 340 9.67 -20.63 -9.81
N SER A 341 8.77 -19.88 -9.17
CA SER A 341 8.01 -20.32 -7.99
C SER A 341 6.58 -19.76 -7.93
N GLY A 342 6.20 -18.90 -8.86
CA GLY A 342 4.89 -18.28 -8.97
C GLY A 342 4.05 -18.86 -10.11
N THR A 343 2.95 -18.19 -10.43
CA THR A 343 1.99 -18.65 -11.45
C THR A 343 1.93 -17.68 -12.62
N ILE A 344 1.59 -18.18 -13.81
CA ILE A 344 1.32 -17.35 -14.99
C ILE A 344 -0.11 -17.63 -15.48
N GLU A 345 -0.88 -16.58 -15.67
CA GLU A 345 -2.20 -16.64 -16.31
C GLU A 345 -2.25 -15.72 -17.52
N VAL A 346 -2.79 -16.22 -18.62
CA VAL A 346 -3.00 -15.44 -19.85
C VAL A 346 -4.48 -15.46 -20.17
N ILE A 347 -5.10 -14.28 -20.16
CA ILE A 347 -6.53 -14.06 -20.36
C ILE A 347 -6.74 -13.21 -21.60
N ASN A 348 -7.41 -13.75 -22.62
CA ASN A 348 -7.81 -13.01 -23.84
C ASN A 348 -6.66 -12.17 -24.45
N SER A 349 -5.43 -12.71 -24.41
CA SER A 349 -4.21 -11.95 -24.69
C SER A 349 -3.39 -12.57 -25.83
N ASP A 350 -2.65 -11.70 -26.51
CA ASP A 350 -1.67 -12.04 -27.54
C ASP A 350 -0.25 -11.96 -26.97
N ILE A 351 0.37 -13.10 -26.68
CA ILE A 351 1.71 -13.16 -26.10
C ILE A 351 2.70 -13.75 -27.11
N THR A 352 3.83 -13.10 -27.29
CA THR A 352 5.00 -13.63 -28.00
C THR A 352 6.16 -13.68 -27.02
N ALA A 353 6.65 -14.87 -26.72
CA ALA A 353 7.81 -15.05 -25.85
C ALA A 353 8.94 -15.70 -26.66
N THR A 354 10.14 -15.15 -26.56
CA THR A 354 11.34 -15.70 -27.21
C THR A 354 12.48 -15.75 -26.21
N GLY A 355 13.07 -16.93 -26.06
CA GLY A 355 14.20 -17.16 -25.16
C GLY A 355 15.33 -17.89 -25.87
N LYS A 356 16.58 -17.49 -25.64
CA LYS A 356 17.74 -18.26 -26.12
C LYS A 356 17.83 -19.66 -25.48
N GLU A 357 17.29 -19.82 -24.27
CA GLU A 357 17.23 -21.09 -23.55
C GLU A 357 15.84 -21.72 -23.61
N GLN A 358 14.79 -20.93 -23.40
CA GLN A 358 13.38 -21.35 -23.42
C GLN A 358 12.47 -20.11 -23.40
N ALA A 359 11.33 -20.15 -24.09
CA ALA A 359 10.42 -19.01 -24.19
C ALA A 359 9.68 -18.70 -22.89
N ILE A 360 9.08 -19.72 -22.26
CA ILE A 360 8.23 -19.59 -21.08
C ILE A 360 8.60 -20.61 -20.00
N VAL A 361 8.64 -20.18 -18.73
CA VAL A 361 8.90 -21.04 -17.55
C VAL A 361 7.82 -20.84 -16.50
N PHE A 362 7.36 -21.92 -15.88
CA PHE A 362 6.38 -21.91 -14.77
C PHE A 362 6.60 -23.09 -13.82
N LYS A 363 7.84 -23.21 -13.29
CA LYS A 363 8.21 -24.33 -12.41
C LYS A 363 7.35 -24.29 -11.14
N ASN A 364 6.62 -25.37 -10.88
CA ASN A 364 5.84 -25.61 -9.65
C ASN A 364 4.65 -24.68 -9.36
N GLY A 365 4.54 -23.50 -9.97
CA GLY A 365 3.41 -22.58 -9.71
C GLY A 365 2.36 -22.53 -10.82
N GLY A 366 2.56 -23.23 -11.94
CA GLY A 366 1.47 -23.50 -12.88
C GLY A 366 1.21 -22.38 -13.88
N PHE A 367 0.54 -22.79 -14.95
CA PHE A 367 0.28 -21.99 -16.13
C PHE A 367 -1.16 -22.23 -16.57
N SER A 368 -1.87 -21.16 -16.87
CA SER A 368 -3.27 -21.23 -17.28
C SER A 368 -3.57 -20.27 -18.42
N LEU A 369 -4.50 -20.70 -19.26
CA LEU A 369 -5.01 -19.93 -20.38
C LEU A 369 -6.52 -19.83 -20.23
N THR A 370 -7.02 -18.61 -20.29
CA THR A 370 -8.46 -18.31 -20.32
C THR A 370 -8.73 -17.50 -21.58
N ASP A 371 -9.60 -17.98 -22.46
CA ASP A 371 -9.86 -17.34 -23.75
C ASP A 371 -8.60 -17.04 -24.58
N SER A 372 -7.55 -17.85 -24.40
CA SER A 372 -6.29 -17.82 -25.15
C SER A 372 -5.85 -19.23 -25.52
N ILE A 373 -5.11 -19.36 -26.63
CA ILE A 373 -4.58 -20.63 -27.14
C ILE A 373 -3.12 -20.50 -27.56
N ILE A 374 -2.32 -21.54 -27.32
CA ILE A 374 -0.98 -21.64 -27.90
C ILE A 374 -1.12 -21.99 -29.38
N THR A 375 -0.47 -21.20 -30.23
CA THR A 375 -0.45 -21.37 -31.69
C THR A 375 0.93 -21.75 -32.21
N GLU A 376 1.98 -21.42 -31.47
CA GLU A 376 3.36 -21.85 -31.75
C GLU A 376 4.05 -22.17 -30.42
N PRO A 377 4.82 -23.28 -30.32
CA PRO A 377 5.10 -24.25 -31.39
C PRO A 377 3.87 -25.11 -31.75
N THR A 378 3.87 -25.74 -32.94
CA THR A 378 2.82 -26.68 -33.35
C THR A 378 3.42 -28.03 -33.77
N PRO A 379 3.06 -29.16 -33.14
CA PRO A 379 2.28 -29.25 -31.89
C PRO A 379 3.03 -28.66 -30.69
N SER A 380 2.28 -28.11 -29.73
CA SER A 380 2.79 -27.72 -28.41
C SER A 380 2.37 -28.75 -27.37
N LEU A 381 3.28 -29.12 -26.47
CA LEU A 381 2.95 -29.84 -25.25
C LEU A 381 3.20 -28.93 -24.04
N VAL A 382 2.13 -28.59 -23.31
CA VAL A 382 2.25 -27.86 -22.05
C VAL A 382 2.67 -28.84 -20.96
N GLY A 383 3.90 -28.71 -20.48
CA GLY A 383 4.45 -29.49 -19.37
C GLY A 383 4.04 -28.95 -18.00
N THR A 384 4.73 -29.42 -16.96
CA THR A 384 4.55 -28.91 -15.59
C THR A 384 5.47 -27.73 -15.26
N ASP A 385 6.46 -27.46 -16.10
CA ASP A 385 7.53 -26.49 -15.90
C ASP A 385 7.74 -25.54 -17.09
N THR A 386 7.34 -25.95 -18.29
CA THR A 386 7.51 -25.19 -19.54
C THR A 386 6.59 -25.69 -20.65
N ILE A 387 6.72 -25.11 -21.85
CA ILE A 387 6.07 -25.55 -23.09
C ILE A 387 7.13 -26.22 -23.96
N TYR A 388 6.83 -27.43 -24.43
CA TYR A 388 7.69 -28.20 -25.31
C TYR A 388 7.25 -28.11 -26.76
N ASP A 389 8.22 -28.20 -27.66
CA ASP A 389 8.02 -28.27 -29.10
C ASP A 389 7.68 -29.71 -29.58
N SER A 390 7.58 -29.89 -30.89
CA SER A 390 7.30 -31.18 -31.52
C SER A 390 8.38 -32.23 -31.31
N SER A 391 9.60 -31.81 -30.95
CA SER A 391 10.75 -32.66 -30.68
C SER A 391 10.83 -33.05 -29.19
N SER A 392 9.88 -32.59 -28.36
CA SER A 392 9.92 -32.69 -26.89
C SER A 392 11.08 -31.91 -26.25
N GLU A 393 11.64 -30.94 -26.99
CA GLU A 393 12.61 -29.99 -26.46
C GLU A 393 11.88 -28.75 -25.95
N LYS A 394 12.53 -28.01 -25.06
CA LYS A 394 11.96 -26.77 -24.52
C LYS A 394 11.81 -25.78 -25.66
N ALA A 395 10.61 -25.24 -25.85
CA ALA A 395 10.38 -24.29 -26.92
C ALA A 395 11.16 -22.99 -26.66
N ASP A 396 11.97 -22.56 -27.62
CA ASP A 396 12.67 -21.27 -27.61
C ASP A 396 11.78 -20.10 -28.09
N PHE A 397 10.67 -20.43 -28.75
CA PHE A 397 9.66 -19.51 -29.23
C PHE A 397 8.25 -20.02 -28.89
N VAL A 398 7.45 -19.17 -28.23
CA VAL A 398 6.05 -19.45 -27.94
C VAL A 398 5.18 -18.28 -28.37
N LYS A 399 4.08 -18.60 -29.03
CA LYS A 399 3.07 -17.63 -29.44
C LYS A 399 1.70 -18.06 -28.94
N ILE A 400 1.16 -17.26 -28.04
CA ILE A 400 -0.20 -17.39 -27.53
C ILE A 400 -1.05 -16.33 -28.23
N LYS A 401 -2.22 -16.73 -28.70
CA LYS A 401 -3.19 -15.83 -29.30
C LYS A 401 -4.46 -15.85 -28.49
N LYS A 402 -5.11 -14.69 -28.38
CA LYS A 402 -6.48 -14.66 -27.90
C LYS A 402 -7.34 -15.50 -28.83
N THR A 403 -8.26 -16.23 -28.25
CA THR A 403 -9.13 -17.10 -29.03
C THR A 403 -10.09 -16.22 -29.80
N VAL A 404 -9.94 -16.15 -31.11
CA VAL A 404 -10.88 -15.42 -31.96
C VAL A 404 -12.11 -16.29 -32.13
N TYR A 405 -13.12 -16.05 -31.30
CA TYR A 405 -14.40 -16.72 -31.42
C TYR A 405 -15.14 -16.20 -32.64
N LYS A 406 -15.51 -17.09 -33.55
CA LYS A 406 -16.43 -16.75 -34.62
C LYS A 406 -17.80 -16.48 -33.98
N SER A 407 -18.19 -15.21 -33.96
CA SER A 407 -19.47 -14.78 -33.37
C SER A 407 -20.61 -15.59 -34.00
N GLY A 408 -21.39 -16.26 -33.15
CA GLY A 408 -22.50 -17.12 -33.53
C GLY A 408 -22.16 -18.60 -33.77
N ASP A 409 -20.88 -19.01 -33.75
CA ASP A 409 -20.45 -20.42 -33.87
C ASP A 409 -20.35 -21.06 -32.48
N VAL A 410 -21.50 -21.43 -31.93
CA VAL A 410 -21.69 -21.86 -30.55
C VAL A 410 -21.22 -23.29 -30.32
N ASN A 411 -21.24 -24.15 -31.35
CA ASN A 411 -20.69 -25.50 -31.24
C ASN A 411 -19.19 -25.58 -31.60
N GLY A 412 -18.64 -24.56 -32.25
CA GLY A 412 -17.23 -24.50 -32.63
C GLY A 412 -16.85 -25.39 -33.79
N ASP A 413 -17.76 -25.57 -34.74
CA ASP A 413 -17.51 -26.31 -35.97
C ASP A 413 -17.07 -25.43 -37.15
N ASP A 414 -16.75 -24.15 -36.89
CA ASP A 414 -16.41 -23.09 -37.83
C ASP A 414 -17.58 -22.68 -38.76
N ILE A 415 -18.80 -23.18 -38.55
CA ILE A 415 -19.96 -22.94 -39.40
C ILE A 415 -21.15 -22.45 -38.57
N VAL A 416 -21.44 -21.14 -38.64
CA VAL A 416 -22.66 -20.58 -38.04
C VAL A 416 -23.90 -21.10 -38.76
N ASN A 417 -24.64 -22.01 -38.14
CA ASN A 417 -25.80 -22.68 -38.72
C ASN A 417 -26.94 -22.91 -37.71
N ILE A 418 -27.93 -23.73 -38.08
CA ILE A 418 -29.11 -24.00 -37.24
C ILE A 418 -28.76 -24.69 -35.91
N THR A 419 -27.64 -25.40 -35.86
CA THR A 419 -27.14 -26.07 -34.66
C THR A 419 -26.81 -25.04 -33.58
N ASP A 420 -26.18 -23.93 -33.95
CA ASP A 420 -25.83 -22.85 -33.03
C ASP A 420 -27.06 -22.15 -32.47
N ILE A 421 -28.02 -21.82 -33.34
CA ILE A 421 -29.33 -21.28 -32.94
C ILE A 421 -29.98 -22.20 -31.90
N THR A 422 -29.89 -23.51 -32.11
CA THR A 422 -30.51 -24.52 -31.24
C THR A 422 -29.79 -24.60 -29.89
N LEU A 423 -28.45 -24.51 -29.86
CA LEU A 423 -27.66 -24.48 -28.63
C LEU A 423 -27.92 -23.21 -27.82
N THR A 424 -27.90 -22.03 -28.47
CA THR A 424 -28.24 -20.76 -27.83
C THR A 424 -29.67 -20.78 -27.29
N ALA A 425 -30.63 -21.30 -28.05
CA ALA A 425 -32.01 -21.45 -27.59
C ALA A 425 -32.14 -22.40 -26.40
N ALA A 426 -31.33 -23.47 -26.34
CA ALA A 426 -31.32 -24.39 -25.21
C ALA A 426 -30.77 -23.72 -23.94
N GLN A 427 -29.75 -22.86 -24.05
CA GLN A 427 -29.25 -22.03 -22.95
C GLN A 427 -30.32 -21.09 -22.42
N VAL A 428 -30.93 -20.30 -23.30
CA VAL A 428 -31.95 -19.30 -22.93
C VAL A 428 -33.18 -19.95 -22.28
N LYS A 429 -33.51 -21.18 -22.68
CA LYS A 429 -34.60 -21.96 -22.08
C LYS A 429 -34.20 -22.73 -20.82
N GLY A 430 -32.94 -22.64 -20.36
CA GLY A 430 -32.41 -23.41 -19.23
C GLY A 430 -32.39 -24.93 -19.46
N LYS A 431 -32.37 -25.37 -20.72
CA LYS A 431 -32.38 -26.80 -21.10
C LYS A 431 -30.98 -27.38 -21.25
N LYS A 432 -29.98 -26.55 -21.55
CA LYS A 432 -28.58 -26.94 -21.64
C LYS A 432 -27.72 -25.77 -21.18
N MET A 433 -26.83 -25.99 -20.22
CA MET A 433 -25.84 -24.98 -19.82
C MET A 433 -24.66 -25.00 -20.78
N LEU A 434 -24.37 -23.86 -21.40
CA LEU A 434 -23.20 -23.61 -22.22
C LEU A 434 -21.96 -23.36 -21.35
N SER A 435 -20.79 -23.76 -21.85
CA SER A 435 -19.50 -23.34 -21.26
C SER A 435 -19.30 -21.82 -21.41
N THR A 436 -18.31 -21.26 -20.71
CA THR A 436 -17.95 -19.84 -20.84
C THR A 436 -17.64 -19.46 -22.28
N GLU A 437 -16.80 -20.25 -22.94
CA GLU A 437 -16.48 -20.10 -24.37
C GLU A 437 -17.73 -20.13 -25.27
N GLN A 438 -18.64 -21.09 -25.05
CA GLN A 438 -19.89 -21.17 -25.81
C GLN A 438 -20.82 -19.98 -25.53
N LYS A 439 -20.81 -19.42 -24.31
CA LYS A 439 -21.55 -18.20 -23.99
C LYS A 439 -20.95 -17.00 -24.71
N ASN A 440 -19.63 -16.88 -24.75
CA ASN A 440 -18.93 -15.81 -25.47
C ASN A 440 -19.24 -15.87 -26.98
N ARG A 441 -19.23 -17.07 -27.58
CA ARG A 441 -19.64 -17.29 -28.98
C ARG A 441 -21.12 -16.99 -29.23
N ALA A 442 -21.98 -17.25 -28.23
CA ALA A 442 -23.41 -17.06 -28.32
C ALA A 442 -23.87 -15.61 -28.07
N ASP A 443 -23.15 -14.80 -27.29
CA ASP A 443 -23.46 -13.40 -26.99
C ASP A 443 -23.03 -12.47 -28.13
N VAL A 444 -23.70 -12.65 -29.28
CA VAL A 444 -23.33 -12.01 -30.55
C VAL A 444 -23.61 -10.51 -30.61
N ASN A 445 -24.25 -9.96 -29.58
CA ASN A 445 -24.46 -8.52 -29.41
C ASN A 445 -23.57 -7.90 -28.31
N SER A 446 -22.69 -8.71 -27.69
CA SER A 446 -21.78 -8.29 -26.62
C SER A 446 -22.50 -7.63 -25.42
N SER A 447 -23.69 -8.13 -25.07
CA SER A 447 -24.48 -7.60 -23.95
C SER A 447 -24.02 -8.12 -22.58
N GLY A 448 -23.10 -9.09 -22.56
CA GLY A 448 -22.67 -9.81 -21.38
C GLY A 448 -23.68 -10.89 -20.94
N SER A 449 -24.71 -11.19 -21.73
CA SER A 449 -25.77 -12.13 -21.35
C SER A 449 -26.45 -12.77 -22.56
N VAL A 450 -26.31 -14.09 -22.70
CA VAL A 450 -26.96 -14.87 -23.77
C VAL A 450 -28.48 -14.90 -23.58
N ASN A 451 -29.21 -14.22 -24.46
CA ASN A 451 -30.67 -14.06 -24.40
C ASN A 451 -31.37 -14.21 -25.78
N ILE A 452 -32.67 -13.88 -25.84
CA ILE A 452 -33.47 -14.04 -27.07
C ILE A 452 -32.94 -13.19 -28.24
N THR A 453 -32.31 -12.05 -27.94
CA THR A 453 -31.73 -11.14 -28.93
C THR A 453 -30.61 -11.82 -29.70
N ASP A 454 -29.77 -12.58 -29.00
CA ASP A 454 -28.68 -13.33 -29.60
C ASP A 454 -29.18 -14.42 -30.55
N ILE A 455 -30.22 -15.17 -30.12
CA ILE A 455 -30.88 -16.17 -30.97
C ILE A 455 -31.39 -15.51 -32.25
N ILE A 456 -32.01 -14.33 -32.15
CA ILE A 456 -32.53 -13.59 -33.31
C ILE A 456 -31.40 -13.17 -34.25
N MET A 457 -30.27 -12.69 -33.70
CA MET A 457 -29.13 -12.23 -34.49
C MET A 457 -28.41 -13.38 -35.19
N ILE A 458 -28.16 -14.50 -34.50
CA ILE A 458 -27.62 -15.73 -35.11
C ILE A 458 -28.59 -16.23 -36.20
N ALA A 459 -29.91 -16.26 -35.92
CA ALA A 459 -30.90 -16.67 -36.91
C ALA A 459 -30.99 -15.73 -38.11
N ALA A 460 -30.77 -14.43 -37.94
CA ALA A 460 -30.72 -13.47 -39.03
C ALA A 460 -29.49 -13.71 -39.92
N HIS A 461 -28.35 -14.07 -39.33
CA HIS A 461 -27.13 -14.44 -40.06
C HIS A 461 -27.29 -15.73 -40.85
N VAL A 462 -27.79 -16.79 -40.22
CA VAL A 462 -28.06 -18.08 -40.89
C VAL A 462 -29.05 -17.93 -42.06
N LYS A 463 -29.99 -16.97 -41.95
CA LYS A 463 -30.95 -16.65 -43.02
C LYS A 463 -30.41 -15.66 -44.07
N GLY A 464 -29.16 -15.20 -43.96
CA GLY A 464 -28.57 -14.20 -44.85
C GLY A 464 -29.21 -12.81 -44.78
N LYS A 465 -29.95 -12.50 -43.70
CA LYS A 465 -30.65 -11.21 -43.54
C LYS A 465 -29.78 -10.13 -42.91
N LYS A 466 -28.85 -10.52 -42.03
CA LYS A 466 -27.90 -9.62 -41.38
C LYS A 466 -26.66 -10.41 -41.00
N LEU A 467 -25.49 -10.01 -41.49
CA LEU A 467 -24.23 -10.68 -41.14
C LEU A 467 -23.83 -10.32 -39.70
N LEU A 468 -23.32 -11.30 -38.94
CA LEU A 468 -22.60 -11.05 -37.70
C LEU A 468 -21.23 -10.49 -38.09
N VAL A 469 -20.76 -9.49 -37.33
CA VAL A 469 -19.49 -8.78 -37.56
C VAL A 469 -18.46 -9.31 -36.58
#